data_AF-A0A1T2KZW2-F1
#
_entry.id   AF-A0A1T2KZW2-F1
#
_cell.length_a   1.000
_cell.length_b   1.000
_cell.length_c   1.000
_cell.angle_alpha   90.00
_cell.angle_beta   90.00
_cell.angle_gamma   90.00
#
_symmetry.space_group_name_H-M   'P 1'
#
loop_
_entity.id
_entity.type
_entity.pdbx_description
1 polymer ?
#
loop_
_entity_poly.entity_id
_entity_poly.type
_entity_poly.pdbx_seq_one_letter_code
_entity_poly.pdbx_strand_id
1 'polypeptide(L)'
;MDAVRHFTCGAVDRGERPAIATAIAKYHLTERMRKVVNDGMDVLGGRGICMGPHNFLGRIYEAIPISITVEGANILTRNLIIFGQGALRAHPYLLTEMEAAARGDAVAFDRSFGAHQRHLISNLVRGFVYALSDGRLSSTPQSRLKRHLQRLNRLSTALAVCADLMLIGLGGELKRRERLSARLGDMLSQLYIASAAINHFRDHGAHNEERPLLDWVVNDAVARGEQALFELSHNCPRPLIGWLLRQLLLPLGRKARHPSDSEEQQLAELLLQPSTLRDQLTAGIYLPEASHEPLAQLERALSLAAETAPLERRLRKAQRHGVVSGRDELGLINQAVAKGVFSKDEGARMAAAVNARREAITVDDFAPQQLQGVSDEKSQQSA
;
A
#
# COMPACT_ATOMS: atom_id res chain seq x y z
N MET A 1 -0.56 4.40 3.03
CA MET A 1 -0.68 5.46 2.00
C MET A 1 -0.52 6.82 2.64
N ASP A 2 -1.24 7.06 3.73
CA ASP A 2 -1.21 8.34 4.44
C ASP A 2 0.18 8.74 4.98
N ALA A 3 0.96 7.79 5.51
CA ALA A 3 2.36 8.02 5.88
C ALA A 3 3.21 8.64 4.74
N VAL A 4 3.05 8.18 3.51
CA VAL A 4 3.76 8.72 2.33
C VAL A 4 3.25 10.11 1.98
N ARG A 5 1.94 10.35 2.08
CA ARG A 5 1.33 11.66 1.86
C ARG A 5 1.88 12.68 2.86
N HIS A 6 1.78 12.41 4.15
CA HIS A 6 2.29 13.30 5.20
C HIS A 6 3.79 13.55 5.08
N PHE A 7 4.58 12.50 4.82
CA PHE A 7 6.04 12.64 4.68
C PHE A 7 6.42 13.54 3.49
N THR A 8 5.70 13.40 2.37
CA THR A 8 5.94 14.19 1.15
C THR A 8 5.42 15.63 1.31
N CYS A 9 4.18 15.80 1.78
CA CYS A 9 3.58 17.12 2.02
C CYS A 9 4.39 17.91 3.05
N GLY A 10 4.83 17.28 4.15
CA GLY A 10 5.64 17.94 5.15
C GLY A 10 7.00 18.43 4.62
N ALA A 11 7.55 17.82 3.57
CA ALA A 11 8.72 18.37 2.89
C ALA A 11 8.37 19.62 2.07
N VAL A 12 7.25 19.59 1.34
CA VAL A 12 6.74 20.74 0.58
C VAL A 12 6.44 21.92 1.49
N ASP A 13 5.79 21.68 2.63
CA ASP A 13 5.43 22.71 3.62
C ASP A 13 6.67 23.39 4.23
N ARG A 14 7.81 22.69 4.27
CA ARG A 14 9.11 23.26 4.67
C ARG A 14 9.82 24.03 3.56
N GLY A 15 9.19 24.20 2.39
CA GLY A 15 9.74 24.92 1.25
C GLY A 15 10.64 24.09 0.33
N GLU A 16 10.76 22.78 0.57
CA GLU A 16 11.52 21.89 -0.32
C GLU A 16 10.81 21.68 -1.66
N ARG A 17 11.55 21.29 -2.69
CA ARG A 17 11.00 20.94 -4.01
C ARG A 17 11.23 19.46 -4.35
N PRO A 18 10.57 18.52 -3.65
CA PRO A 18 10.94 17.11 -3.68
C PRO A 18 10.34 16.37 -4.90
N ALA A 19 10.74 16.73 -6.11
CA ALA A 19 10.15 16.25 -7.36
C ALA A 19 10.13 14.72 -7.53
N ILE A 20 11.16 14.02 -7.03
CA ILE A 20 11.20 12.55 -7.09
C ILE A 20 10.22 11.95 -6.09
N ALA A 21 10.15 12.52 -4.88
CA ALA A 21 9.26 12.05 -3.83
C ALA A 21 7.79 12.22 -4.23
N THR A 22 7.44 13.36 -4.85
CA THR A 22 6.09 13.60 -5.37
C THR A 22 5.75 12.63 -6.51
N ALA A 23 6.71 12.32 -7.40
CA ALA A 23 6.52 11.31 -8.44
C ALA A 23 6.30 9.90 -7.86
N ILE A 24 7.07 9.52 -6.83
CA ILE A 24 6.88 8.25 -6.09
C ILE A 24 5.49 8.22 -5.44
N ALA A 25 5.10 9.29 -4.75
CA ALA A 25 3.79 9.39 -4.11
C ALA A 25 2.67 9.29 -5.14
N LYS A 26 2.70 10.08 -6.22
CA LYS A 26 1.70 10.05 -7.29
C LYS A 26 1.55 8.64 -7.86
N TYR A 27 2.65 8.02 -8.27
CA TYR A 27 2.61 6.69 -8.87
C TYR A 27 2.12 5.62 -7.90
N HIS A 28 2.75 5.47 -6.73
CA HIS A 28 2.44 4.36 -5.82
C HIS A 28 1.12 4.52 -5.10
N LEU A 29 0.70 5.74 -4.76
CA LEU A 29 -0.57 5.95 -4.07
C LEU A 29 -1.76 5.74 -5.01
N THR A 30 -1.69 6.18 -6.26
CA THR A 30 -2.77 5.95 -7.23
C THR A 30 -2.89 4.48 -7.66
N GLU A 31 -1.77 3.76 -7.81
CA GLU A 31 -1.80 2.31 -8.06
C GLU A 31 -2.31 1.51 -6.86
N ARG A 32 -1.96 1.91 -5.62
CA ARG A 32 -2.49 1.28 -4.41
C ARG A 32 -3.99 1.59 -4.23
N MET A 33 -4.41 2.83 -4.49
CA MET A 33 -5.82 3.20 -4.51
C MET A 33 -6.60 2.33 -5.50
N ARG A 34 -6.11 2.18 -6.74
CA ARG A 34 -6.73 1.28 -7.74
C ARG A 34 -6.95 -0.13 -7.18
N LYS A 35 -5.93 -0.73 -6.56
CA LYS A 35 -6.02 -2.08 -5.98
C LYS A 35 -7.05 -2.14 -4.87
N VAL A 36 -6.96 -1.24 -3.88
CA VAL A 36 -7.87 -1.22 -2.73
C VAL A 36 -9.32 -1.00 -3.17
N VAL A 37 -9.56 -0.14 -4.16
CA VAL A 37 -10.91 0.07 -4.69
C VAL A 37 -11.41 -1.18 -5.42
N ASN A 38 -10.58 -1.83 -6.24
CA ASN A 38 -10.94 -3.10 -6.89
C ASN A 38 -11.27 -4.19 -5.86
N ASP A 39 -10.41 -4.37 -4.86
CA ASP A 39 -10.62 -5.34 -3.78
C ASP A 39 -11.91 -5.01 -3.00
N GLY A 40 -12.19 -3.71 -2.79
CA GLY A 40 -13.45 -3.25 -2.20
C GLY A 40 -14.68 -3.58 -3.06
N MET A 41 -14.60 -3.43 -4.37
CA MET A 41 -15.67 -3.82 -5.29
C MET A 41 -15.91 -5.33 -5.26
N ASP A 42 -14.85 -6.14 -5.18
CA ASP A 42 -14.94 -7.60 -5.03
C ASP A 42 -15.63 -7.98 -3.72
N VAL A 43 -15.32 -7.30 -2.61
CA VAL A 43 -15.98 -7.50 -1.31
C VAL A 43 -17.46 -7.10 -1.36
N LEU A 44 -17.82 -6.03 -2.06
CA LEU A 44 -19.21 -5.61 -2.23
C LEU A 44 -20.02 -6.57 -3.14
N GLY A 45 -19.35 -7.32 -4.02
CA GLY A 45 -19.98 -8.28 -4.92
C GLY A 45 -21.08 -7.64 -5.79
N GLY A 46 -22.29 -8.20 -5.76
CA GLY A 46 -23.42 -7.69 -6.55
C GLY A 46 -23.76 -6.21 -6.28
N ARG A 47 -23.55 -5.75 -5.04
CA ARG A 47 -23.74 -4.34 -4.66
C ARG A 47 -22.71 -3.42 -5.32
N GLY A 48 -21.49 -3.91 -5.54
CA GLY A 48 -20.44 -3.18 -6.25
C GLY A 48 -20.70 -3.08 -7.75
N ILE A 49 -21.42 -4.03 -8.35
CA ILE A 49 -21.72 -4.03 -9.79
C ILE A 49 -22.91 -3.12 -10.12
N CYS A 50 -23.93 -3.09 -9.26
CA CYS A 50 -25.11 -2.26 -9.48
C CYS A 50 -24.76 -0.77 -9.24
N MET A 51 -24.94 0.10 -10.24
CA MET A 51 -24.66 1.54 -10.10
C MET A 51 -25.87 2.27 -9.51
N GLY A 52 -26.11 2.05 -8.21
CA GLY A 52 -27.19 2.68 -7.45
C GLY A 52 -26.75 3.35 -6.15
N PRO A 53 -27.70 3.92 -5.38
CA PRO A 53 -27.42 4.58 -4.12
C PRO A 53 -26.64 3.72 -3.12
N HIS A 54 -26.85 2.40 -3.09
CA HIS A 54 -26.09 1.54 -2.18
C HIS A 54 -24.63 1.36 -2.62
N ASN A 55 -24.25 1.63 -3.86
CA ASN A 55 -22.87 1.45 -4.34
C ASN A 55 -21.97 2.68 -4.09
N PHE A 56 -21.45 2.78 -2.87
CA PHE A 56 -20.57 3.88 -2.47
C PHE A 56 -19.15 3.86 -3.10
N LEU A 57 -18.73 2.75 -3.72
CA LEU A 57 -17.42 2.65 -4.39
C LEU A 57 -17.49 2.82 -5.91
N GLY A 58 -18.65 2.62 -6.54
CA GLY A 58 -18.80 2.57 -7.99
C GLY A 58 -18.26 3.82 -8.70
N ARG A 59 -18.58 5.01 -8.18
CA ARG A 59 -18.06 6.28 -8.74
C ARG A 59 -16.56 6.45 -8.57
N ILE A 60 -16.00 5.98 -7.46
CA ILE A 60 -14.56 6.01 -7.22
C ILE A 60 -13.86 5.07 -8.21
N TYR A 61 -14.44 3.88 -8.42
CA TYR A 61 -13.94 2.91 -9.39
C TYR A 61 -13.94 3.48 -10.82
N GLU A 62 -15.02 4.13 -11.26
CA GLU A 62 -15.10 4.84 -12.55
C GLU A 62 -14.05 5.95 -12.69
N ALA A 63 -13.68 6.61 -11.59
CA ALA A 63 -12.72 7.71 -11.59
C ALA A 63 -11.24 7.26 -11.56
N ILE A 64 -10.95 5.98 -11.30
CA ILE A 64 -9.58 5.44 -11.25
C ILE A 64 -8.74 5.87 -12.48
N PRO A 65 -9.22 5.74 -13.74
CA PRO A 65 -8.43 6.08 -14.92
C PRO A 65 -7.92 7.52 -14.93
N ILE A 66 -8.65 8.46 -14.34
CA ILE A 66 -8.25 9.87 -14.24
C ILE A 66 -6.97 9.97 -13.40
N SER A 67 -6.98 9.39 -12.20
CA SER A 67 -5.87 9.49 -11.25
C SER A 67 -4.55 8.88 -11.76
N ILE A 68 -4.63 7.85 -12.60
CA ILE A 68 -3.46 7.12 -13.12
C ILE A 68 -2.89 7.73 -14.41
N THR A 69 -3.69 8.49 -15.17
CA THR A 69 -3.30 9.08 -16.47
C THR A 69 -3.00 10.56 -16.39
N VAL A 70 -3.77 11.32 -15.61
CA VAL A 70 -3.59 12.76 -15.40
C VAL A 70 -2.37 13.01 -14.50
N GLU A 71 -1.79 14.20 -14.59
CA GLU A 71 -0.54 14.61 -13.91
C GLU A 71 0.69 13.77 -14.30
N GLY A 72 0.63 13.14 -15.47
CA GLY A 72 1.67 12.27 -16.01
C GLY A 72 1.32 10.80 -15.84
N ALA A 73 1.15 10.10 -16.95
CA ALA A 73 0.77 8.69 -16.95
C ALA A 73 1.72 7.85 -16.07
N ASN A 74 1.15 6.97 -15.25
CA ASN A 74 1.92 6.15 -14.31
C ASN A 74 3.04 5.33 -14.99
N ILE A 75 2.82 4.89 -16.24
CA ILE A 75 3.83 4.22 -17.05
C ILE A 75 5.06 5.13 -17.27
N LEU A 76 4.84 6.39 -17.66
CA LEU A 76 5.91 7.36 -17.88
C LEU A 76 6.61 7.70 -16.56
N THR A 77 5.83 7.94 -15.52
CA THR A 77 6.33 8.29 -14.18
C THR A 77 7.26 7.20 -13.64
N ARG A 78 6.82 5.94 -13.69
CA ARG A 78 7.61 4.78 -13.24
C ARG A 78 8.87 4.57 -14.10
N ASN A 79 8.74 4.58 -15.42
CA ASN A 79 9.83 4.18 -16.31
C ASN A 79 10.89 5.29 -16.50
N LEU A 80 10.50 6.56 -16.50
CA LEU A 80 11.41 7.67 -16.86
C LEU A 80 11.73 8.63 -15.70
N ILE A 81 10.74 8.97 -14.87
CA ILE A 81 10.88 10.10 -13.94
C ILE A 81 11.56 9.66 -12.64
N ILE A 82 11.00 8.64 -11.96
CA ILE A 82 11.42 8.27 -10.59
C ILE A 82 12.92 8.01 -10.49
N PHE A 83 13.47 7.16 -11.37
CA PHE A 83 14.90 6.89 -11.38
C PHE A 83 15.63 7.70 -12.45
N GLY A 84 15.18 7.70 -13.70
CA GLY A 84 15.92 8.30 -14.81
C GLY A 84 16.26 9.78 -14.61
N GLN A 85 15.32 10.60 -14.16
CA GLN A 85 15.59 12.02 -13.84
C GLN A 85 16.07 12.24 -12.41
N GLY A 86 15.72 11.33 -11.50
CA GLY A 86 16.08 11.43 -10.09
C GLY A 86 17.52 11.02 -9.76
N ALA A 87 18.05 10.01 -10.45
CA ALA A 87 19.34 9.39 -10.17
C ALA A 87 20.51 10.37 -10.33
N LEU A 88 20.50 11.21 -11.38
CA LEU A 88 21.57 12.19 -11.58
C LEU A 88 21.61 13.25 -10.46
N ARG A 89 20.45 13.66 -9.95
CA ARG A 89 20.36 14.70 -8.91
C ARG A 89 20.60 14.16 -7.50
N ALA A 90 20.22 12.90 -7.25
CA ALA A 90 20.34 12.27 -5.95
C ALA A 90 21.70 11.57 -5.75
N HIS A 91 22.46 11.32 -6.83
CA HIS A 91 23.77 10.69 -6.71
C HIS A 91 24.81 11.68 -6.15
N PRO A 92 25.56 11.32 -5.09
CA PRO A 92 26.44 12.27 -4.39
C PRO A 92 27.59 12.86 -5.23
N TYR A 93 28.00 12.17 -6.30
CA TYR A 93 29.21 12.52 -7.06
C TYR A 93 28.96 12.90 -8.53
N LEU A 94 27.87 12.43 -9.15
CA LEU A 94 27.73 12.52 -10.62
C LEU A 94 27.54 13.95 -11.10
N LEU A 95 26.71 14.73 -10.41
CA LEU A 95 26.47 16.12 -10.78
C LEU A 95 27.76 16.93 -10.68
N THR A 96 28.51 16.75 -9.58
CA THR A 96 29.80 17.40 -9.35
C THR A 96 30.83 17.02 -10.40
N GLU A 97 30.91 15.74 -10.79
CA GLU A 97 31.79 15.26 -11.87
C GLU A 97 31.42 15.89 -13.22
N MET A 98 30.13 15.95 -13.55
CA MET A 98 29.64 16.55 -14.80
C MET A 98 29.93 18.06 -14.85
N GLU A 99 29.72 18.78 -13.76
CA GLU A 99 30.00 20.22 -13.66
C GLU A 99 31.51 20.53 -13.69
N ALA A 100 32.34 19.69 -13.08
CA ALA A 100 33.80 19.83 -13.15
C ALA A 100 34.30 19.59 -14.58
N ALA A 101 33.81 18.52 -15.24
CA ALA A 101 34.14 18.22 -16.63
C ALA A 101 33.69 19.34 -17.59
N ALA A 102 32.48 19.89 -17.40
CA ALA A 102 31.95 21.00 -18.20
C ALA A 102 32.78 22.29 -18.07
N ARG A 103 33.39 22.52 -16.90
CA ARG A 103 34.28 23.67 -16.64
C ARG A 103 35.74 23.42 -17.04
N GLY A 104 36.09 22.21 -17.48
CA GLY A 104 37.48 21.85 -17.76
C GLY A 104 38.38 21.77 -16.52
N ASP A 105 37.80 21.65 -15.32
CA ASP A 105 38.54 21.58 -14.06
C ASP A 105 38.93 20.13 -13.75
N ALA A 106 40.08 19.72 -14.28
CA ALA A 106 40.60 18.36 -14.11
C ALA A 106 40.86 17.99 -12.63
N VAL A 107 41.29 18.95 -11.81
CA VAL A 107 41.60 18.69 -10.39
C VAL A 107 40.32 18.44 -9.60
N ALA A 108 39.27 19.25 -9.81
CA ALA A 108 37.98 19.03 -9.19
C ALA A 108 37.34 17.71 -9.65
N PHE A 109 37.49 17.38 -10.94
CA PHE A 109 37.02 16.12 -11.51
C PHE A 109 37.70 14.92 -10.85
N ASP A 110 39.03 14.87 -10.83
CA ASP A 110 39.80 13.76 -10.26
C ASP A 110 39.49 13.54 -8.78
N ARG A 111 39.32 14.64 -8.03
CA ARG A 111 38.94 14.59 -6.62
C ARG A 111 37.56 13.96 -6.42
N SER A 112 36.57 14.37 -7.22
CA SER A 112 35.21 13.84 -7.15
C SER A 112 35.17 12.38 -7.59
N PHE A 113 35.79 12.06 -8.73
CA PHE A 113 35.86 10.72 -9.29
C PHE A 113 36.58 9.73 -8.35
N GLY A 114 37.69 10.14 -7.74
CA GLY A 114 38.38 9.32 -6.75
C GLY A 114 37.52 9.04 -5.51
N ALA A 115 36.70 10.01 -5.07
CA ALA A 115 35.75 9.82 -3.98
C ALA A 115 34.60 8.89 -4.37
N HIS A 116 34.08 9.01 -5.59
CA HIS A 116 33.08 8.12 -6.16
C HIS A 116 33.58 6.68 -6.25
N GLN A 117 34.81 6.46 -6.73
CA GLN A 117 35.40 5.12 -6.79
C GLN A 117 35.52 4.47 -5.39
N ARG A 118 35.97 5.24 -4.39
CA ARG A 118 36.00 4.76 -2.99
C ARG A 118 34.60 4.45 -2.46
N HIS A 119 33.60 5.27 -2.80
CA HIS A 119 32.21 5.04 -2.43
C HIS A 119 31.67 3.74 -3.03
N LEU A 120 31.90 3.52 -4.32
CA LEU A 120 31.53 2.30 -5.03
C LEU A 120 32.16 1.07 -4.38
N ILE A 121 33.48 1.06 -4.18
CA ILE A 121 34.18 -0.07 -3.55
C ILE A 121 33.63 -0.34 -2.14
N SER A 122 33.42 0.71 -1.35
CA SER A 122 32.82 0.58 -0.01
C SER A 122 31.43 -0.06 -0.06
N ASN A 123 30.58 0.38 -1.00
CA ASN A 123 29.24 -0.16 -1.19
C ASN A 123 29.25 -1.59 -1.74
N LEU A 124 30.21 -1.97 -2.59
CA LEU A 124 30.35 -3.35 -3.07
C LEU A 124 30.65 -4.30 -1.89
N VAL A 125 31.61 -3.94 -1.04
CA VAL A 125 31.98 -4.73 0.14
C VAL A 125 30.83 -4.78 1.15
N ARG A 126 30.25 -3.62 1.50
CA ARG A 126 29.09 -3.56 2.41
C ARG A 126 27.89 -4.31 1.84
N GLY A 127 27.63 -4.16 0.55
CA GLY A 127 26.54 -4.83 -0.17
C GLY A 127 26.65 -6.34 -0.04
N PHE A 128 27.83 -6.90 -0.26
CA PHE A 128 28.09 -8.33 -0.08
C PHE A 128 27.91 -8.78 1.38
N VAL A 129 28.52 -8.06 2.32
CA VAL A 129 28.41 -8.38 3.76
C VAL A 129 26.95 -8.29 4.25
N TYR A 130 26.21 -7.28 3.81
CA TYR A 130 24.80 -7.10 4.15
C TYR A 130 23.92 -8.13 3.44
N ALA A 131 24.23 -8.51 2.21
CA ALA A 131 23.53 -9.57 1.50
C ALA A 131 23.69 -10.92 2.21
N LEU A 132 24.90 -11.28 2.65
CA LEU A 132 25.15 -12.50 3.43
C LEU A 132 24.50 -12.47 4.81
N SER A 133 24.60 -11.37 5.54
CA SER A 133 24.06 -11.24 6.91
C SER A 133 22.58 -10.84 6.98
N ASP A 134 21.90 -10.67 5.84
CA ASP A 134 20.55 -10.08 5.74
C ASP A 134 20.48 -8.70 6.46
N GLY A 135 21.53 -7.88 6.29
CA GLY A 135 21.65 -6.54 6.86
C GLY A 135 21.96 -6.49 8.36
N ARG A 136 22.08 -7.64 9.06
CA ARG A 136 22.31 -7.69 10.52
C ARG A 136 23.60 -6.99 10.97
N LEU A 137 24.59 -6.88 10.09
CA LEU A 137 25.86 -6.21 10.34
C LEU A 137 25.84 -4.70 9.98
N SER A 138 24.69 -4.16 9.56
CA SER A 138 24.56 -2.72 9.33
C SER A 138 24.34 -1.95 10.63
N SER A 139 24.95 -0.77 10.71
CA SER A 139 24.80 0.14 11.84
C SER A 139 23.42 0.78 11.82
N THR A 140 22.78 0.83 12.98
CA THR A 140 21.45 1.44 13.17
C THR A 140 21.37 2.03 14.58
N PRO A 141 20.57 3.10 14.79
CA PRO A 141 20.24 3.57 16.13
C PRO A 141 19.64 2.46 16.99
N GLN A 142 19.94 2.46 18.29
CA GLN A 142 19.29 1.54 19.22
C GLN A 142 17.79 1.83 19.27
N SER A 143 16.97 0.91 18.77
CA SER A 143 15.52 1.05 18.73
C SER A 143 14.84 -0.31 18.60
N ARG A 144 13.55 -0.36 18.93
CA ARG A 144 12.68 -1.52 18.65
C ARG A 144 12.47 -1.78 17.15
N LEU A 145 12.93 -0.87 16.29
CA LEU A 145 12.88 -0.94 14.82
C LEU A 145 14.22 -1.35 14.21
N LYS A 146 15.22 -1.72 15.03
CA LYS A 146 16.56 -2.12 14.59
C LYS A 146 16.54 -3.06 13.39
N ARG A 147 15.71 -4.12 13.43
CA ARG A 147 15.65 -5.11 12.34
C ARG A 147 15.16 -4.51 11.03
N HIS A 148 14.17 -3.64 11.07
CA HIS A 148 13.63 -2.95 9.91
C HIS A 148 14.66 -2.03 9.29
N LEU A 149 15.29 -1.19 10.11
CA LEU A 149 16.36 -0.29 9.67
C LEU A 149 17.53 -1.05 9.05
N GLN A 150 17.89 -2.21 9.62
CA GLN A 150 18.95 -3.06 9.06
C GLN A 150 18.62 -3.62 7.67
N ARG A 151 17.37 -4.02 7.45
CA ARG A 151 16.90 -4.50 6.14
C ARG A 151 16.82 -3.36 5.12
N LEU A 152 16.36 -2.18 5.54
CA LEU A 152 16.36 -0.99 4.69
C LEU A 152 17.78 -0.55 4.32
N ASN A 153 18.73 -0.60 5.26
CA ASN A 153 20.14 -0.35 4.97
C ASN A 153 20.69 -1.32 3.92
N ARG A 154 20.39 -2.62 4.06
CA ARG A 154 20.77 -3.62 3.05
C ARG A 154 20.21 -3.27 1.67
N LEU A 155 18.92 -2.97 1.58
CA LEU A 155 18.27 -2.64 0.31
C LEU A 155 18.79 -1.31 -0.27
N SER A 156 19.07 -0.32 0.58
CA SER A 156 19.66 0.96 0.18
C SER A 156 21.08 0.81 -0.35
N THR A 157 21.92 -0.01 0.30
CA THR A 157 23.26 -0.32 -0.21
C THR A 157 23.18 -1.08 -1.54
N ALA A 158 22.25 -2.03 -1.66
CA ALA A 158 22.02 -2.75 -2.91
C ALA A 158 21.58 -1.81 -4.05
N LEU A 159 20.68 -0.85 -3.77
CA LEU A 159 20.28 0.17 -4.74
C LEU A 159 21.47 1.03 -5.19
N ALA A 160 22.31 1.48 -4.25
CA ALA A 160 23.49 2.27 -4.58
C ALA A 160 24.46 1.51 -5.51
N VAL A 161 24.78 0.26 -5.17
CA VAL A 161 25.61 -0.61 -6.03
C VAL A 161 24.98 -0.80 -7.42
N CYS A 162 23.66 -1.02 -7.48
CA CYS A 162 22.96 -1.16 -8.74
C CYS A 162 23.04 0.12 -9.57
N ALA A 163 22.80 1.28 -8.97
CA ALA A 163 22.87 2.56 -9.65
C ALA A 163 24.26 2.79 -10.25
N ASP A 164 25.32 2.62 -9.46
CA ASP A 164 26.70 2.83 -9.89
C ASP A 164 27.08 1.88 -11.03
N LEU A 165 26.82 0.58 -10.89
CA LEU A 165 27.16 -0.41 -11.91
C LEU A 165 26.32 -0.24 -13.20
N MET A 166 25.06 0.19 -13.09
CA MET A 166 24.24 0.51 -14.26
C MET A 166 24.71 1.77 -14.96
N LEU A 167 25.15 2.79 -14.22
CA LEU A 167 25.69 4.02 -14.80
C LEU A 167 27.05 3.80 -15.46
N ILE A 168 27.95 3.04 -14.83
CA ILE A 168 29.24 2.66 -15.42
C ILE A 168 29.03 1.76 -16.64
N GLY A 169 28.10 0.81 -16.52
CA GLY A 169 27.80 -0.14 -17.58
C GLY A 169 27.11 0.51 -18.77
N LEU A 170 26.05 1.25 -18.57
CA LEU A 170 25.17 1.72 -19.65
C LEU A 170 25.33 3.21 -19.95
N GLY A 171 25.93 3.98 -19.04
CA GLY A 171 26.09 5.43 -19.19
C GLY A 171 24.76 6.11 -19.52
N GLY A 172 24.79 6.97 -20.53
CA GLY A 172 23.59 7.67 -21.03
C GLY A 172 22.53 6.75 -21.67
N GLU A 173 22.84 5.50 -22.00
CA GLU A 173 21.84 4.53 -22.48
C GLU A 173 20.86 4.10 -21.39
N LEU A 174 21.25 4.21 -20.11
CA LEU A 174 20.38 3.82 -18.99
C LEU A 174 19.04 4.54 -19.04
N LYS A 175 19.04 5.83 -19.40
CA LYS A 175 17.82 6.64 -19.56
C LYS A 175 16.90 6.11 -20.67
N ARG A 176 17.44 5.47 -21.70
CA ARG A 176 16.70 4.86 -22.81
C ARG A 176 16.23 3.43 -22.48
N ARG A 177 16.74 2.82 -21.41
CA ARG A 177 16.36 1.48 -20.96
C ARG A 177 15.27 1.56 -19.88
N GLU A 178 14.08 1.98 -20.32
CA GLU A 178 12.89 2.23 -19.48
C GLU A 178 12.61 1.15 -18.44
N ARG A 179 12.65 -0.13 -18.81
CA ARG A 179 12.39 -1.24 -17.89
C ARG A 179 13.46 -1.40 -16.79
N LEU A 180 14.72 -1.04 -17.04
CA LEU A 180 15.77 -1.08 -16.01
C LEU A 180 15.62 0.11 -15.05
N SER A 181 15.38 1.30 -15.62
CA SER A 181 15.07 2.51 -14.85
C SER A 181 13.85 2.30 -13.95
N ALA A 182 12.79 1.65 -14.44
CA ALA A 182 11.62 1.29 -13.63
C ALA A 182 11.98 0.41 -12.43
N ARG A 183 12.81 -0.63 -12.60
CA ARG A 183 13.17 -1.53 -11.49
C ARG A 183 14.01 -0.83 -10.43
N LEU A 184 14.95 0.02 -10.83
CA LEU A 184 15.70 0.87 -9.89
C LEU A 184 14.77 1.86 -9.18
N GLY A 185 13.82 2.44 -9.92
CA GLY A 185 12.77 3.31 -9.38
C GLY A 185 11.86 2.59 -8.40
N ASP A 186 11.52 1.32 -8.66
CA ASP A 186 10.72 0.50 -7.75
C ASP A 186 11.48 0.24 -6.45
N MET A 187 12.77 -0.12 -6.51
CA MET A 187 13.62 -0.26 -5.31
C MET A 187 13.66 1.02 -4.49
N LEU A 188 13.92 2.17 -5.13
CA LEU A 188 13.93 3.48 -4.49
C LEU A 188 12.58 3.81 -3.85
N SER A 189 11.49 3.52 -4.57
CA SER A 189 10.14 3.78 -4.09
C SER A 189 9.81 2.96 -2.86
N GLN A 190 10.19 1.68 -2.82
CA GLN A 190 9.95 0.85 -1.63
C GLN A 190 10.75 1.32 -0.42
N LEU A 191 11.99 1.78 -0.62
CA LEU A 191 12.77 2.43 0.44
C LEU A 191 12.06 3.69 0.96
N TYR A 192 11.52 4.52 0.06
CA TYR A 192 10.78 5.72 0.42
C TYR A 192 9.50 5.40 1.20
N ILE A 193 8.70 4.44 0.73
CA ILE A 193 7.46 4.01 1.38
C ILE A 193 7.72 3.46 2.79
N ALA A 194 8.72 2.57 2.94
CA ALA A 194 9.07 2.01 4.23
C ALA A 194 9.63 3.08 5.19
N SER A 195 10.44 4.01 4.67
CA SER A 195 10.96 5.13 5.47
C SER A 195 9.85 6.06 5.95
N ALA A 196 8.89 6.38 5.09
CA ALA A 196 7.73 7.19 5.44
C ALA A 196 6.86 6.48 6.49
N ALA A 197 6.64 5.17 6.38
CA ALA A 197 5.89 4.39 7.37
C ALA A 197 6.59 4.36 8.74
N ILE A 198 7.92 4.16 8.76
CA ILE A 198 8.71 4.23 10.00
C ILE A 198 8.67 5.62 10.61
N ASN A 199 8.77 6.68 9.80
CA ASN A 199 8.70 8.06 10.27
C ASN A 199 7.32 8.35 10.88
N HIS A 200 6.25 8.00 10.17
CA HIS A 200 4.88 8.17 10.63
C HIS A 200 4.62 7.45 11.96
N PHE A 201 5.04 6.19 12.09
CA PHE A 201 4.93 5.45 13.36
C PHE A 201 5.66 6.15 14.51
N ARG A 202 6.82 6.75 14.26
CA ARG A 202 7.56 7.50 15.29
C ARG A 202 6.89 8.81 15.66
N ASP A 203 6.35 9.52 14.68
CA ASP A 203 5.67 10.80 14.88
C ASP A 203 4.36 10.62 15.66
N HIS A 204 3.69 9.47 15.51
CA HIS A 204 2.52 9.06 16.30
C HIS A 204 2.90 8.42 17.66
N GLY A 205 4.10 8.67 18.19
CA GLY A 205 4.47 8.20 19.53
C GLY A 205 4.82 6.71 19.64
N ALA A 206 4.94 5.99 18.51
CA ALA A 206 5.36 4.59 18.44
C ALA A 206 4.47 3.63 19.26
N HIS A 207 3.15 3.81 19.18
CA HIS A 207 2.18 2.97 19.87
C HIS A 207 2.28 1.50 19.45
N ASN A 208 2.28 0.58 20.41
CA ASN A 208 2.43 -0.86 20.11
C ASN A 208 1.26 -1.42 19.27
N GLU A 209 0.09 -0.78 19.30
CA GLU A 209 -1.10 -1.18 18.53
C GLU A 209 -0.90 -1.05 17.02
N GLU A 210 -0.12 -0.05 16.57
CA GLU A 210 0.22 0.15 15.15
C GLU A 210 1.36 -0.75 14.67
N ARG A 211 2.06 -1.44 15.60
CA ARG A 211 3.26 -2.20 15.28
C ARG A 211 3.02 -3.29 14.22
N PRO A 212 1.93 -4.08 14.26
CA PRO A 212 1.65 -5.07 13.22
C PRO A 212 1.51 -4.45 11.82
N LEU A 213 0.87 -3.28 11.71
CA LEU A 213 0.73 -2.58 10.43
C LEU A 213 2.10 -2.13 9.90
N LEU A 214 2.94 -1.58 10.77
CA LEU A 214 4.30 -1.18 10.38
C LEU A 214 5.13 -2.39 9.94
N ASP A 215 5.09 -3.47 10.70
CA ASP A 215 5.83 -4.70 10.40
C ASP A 215 5.43 -5.25 9.03
N TRP A 216 4.13 -5.31 8.74
CA TRP A 216 3.61 -5.72 7.43
C TRP A 216 4.09 -4.80 6.30
N VAL A 217 3.94 -3.47 6.46
CA VAL A 217 4.33 -2.50 5.41
C VAL A 217 5.82 -2.56 5.12
N VAL A 218 6.67 -2.66 6.13
CA VAL A 218 8.13 -2.73 5.94
C VAL A 218 8.52 -4.07 5.32
N ASN A 219 7.93 -5.19 5.76
CA ASN A 219 8.21 -6.50 5.18
C ASN A 219 7.79 -6.55 3.69
N ASP A 220 6.60 -6.08 3.34
CA ASP A 220 6.12 -5.99 1.95
C ASP A 220 7.03 -5.09 1.11
N ALA A 221 7.41 -3.91 1.61
CA ALA A 221 8.29 -2.99 0.89
C ALA A 221 9.69 -3.60 0.64
N VAL A 222 10.29 -4.22 1.66
CA VAL A 222 11.60 -4.89 1.53
C VAL A 222 11.51 -6.05 0.53
N ALA A 223 10.43 -6.86 0.58
CA ALA A 223 10.22 -7.98 -0.34
C ALA A 223 10.05 -7.50 -1.79
N ARG A 224 9.24 -6.46 -2.04
CA ARG A 224 9.07 -5.85 -3.36
C ARG A 224 10.36 -5.21 -3.88
N GLY A 225 11.13 -4.55 -3.01
CA GLY A 225 12.42 -3.96 -3.38
C GLY A 225 13.45 -5.04 -3.75
N GLU A 226 13.51 -6.12 -2.99
CA GLU A 226 14.39 -7.25 -3.30
C GLU A 226 13.94 -8.00 -4.57
N GLN A 227 12.64 -8.07 -4.84
CA GLN A 227 12.12 -8.59 -6.10
C GLN A 227 12.56 -7.74 -7.30
N ALA A 228 12.47 -6.42 -7.19
CA ALA A 228 12.94 -5.52 -8.24
C ALA A 228 14.46 -5.66 -8.49
N LEU A 229 15.25 -5.83 -7.44
CA LEU A 229 16.69 -6.16 -7.53
C LEU A 229 16.93 -7.49 -8.26
N PHE A 230 16.17 -8.53 -7.89
CA PHE A 230 16.25 -9.84 -8.54
C PHE A 230 15.97 -9.71 -10.04
N GLU A 231 14.87 -9.06 -10.42
CA GLU A 231 14.51 -8.87 -11.83
C GLU A 231 15.54 -8.01 -12.58
N LEU A 232 16.07 -6.95 -11.95
CA LEU A 232 17.09 -6.08 -12.53
C LEU A 232 18.33 -6.89 -12.89
N SER A 233 18.80 -7.71 -11.94
CA SER A 233 20.01 -8.52 -12.12
C SER A 233 19.85 -9.61 -13.20
N HIS A 234 18.66 -10.17 -13.37
CA HIS A 234 18.39 -11.21 -14.39
C HIS A 234 18.17 -10.62 -15.79
N ASN A 235 17.64 -9.40 -15.87
CA ASN A 235 17.30 -8.75 -17.14
C ASN A 235 18.31 -7.65 -17.52
N CYS A 236 19.49 -7.65 -16.91
CA CYS A 236 20.55 -6.71 -17.24
C CYS A 236 21.08 -6.97 -18.67
N PRO A 237 21.11 -5.97 -19.57
CA PRO A 237 21.59 -6.15 -20.94
C PRO A 237 23.06 -6.61 -21.02
N ARG A 238 23.87 -6.21 -20.01
CA ARG A 238 25.25 -6.67 -19.86
C ARG A 238 25.27 -7.87 -18.92
N PRO A 239 25.45 -9.11 -19.42
CA PRO A 239 25.31 -10.32 -18.61
C PRO A 239 26.33 -10.39 -17.47
N LEU A 240 27.55 -9.87 -17.68
CA LEU A 240 28.58 -9.79 -16.64
C LEU A 240 28.14 -8.91 -15.46
N ILE A 241 27.52 -7.76 -15.73
CA ILE A 241 27.04 -6.87 -14.67
C ILE A 241 25.86 -7.51 -13.95
N GLY A 242 24.92 -8.12 -14.69
CA GLY A 242 23.82 -8.87 -14.10
C GLY A 242 24.30 -10.01 -13.20
N TRP A 243 25.31 -10.76 -13.64
CA TRP A 243 25.94 -11.81 -12.85
C TRP A 243 26.61 -11.26 -11.59
N LEU A 244 27.38 -10.17 -11.71
CA LEU A 244 28.04 -9.52 -10.57
C LEU A 244 27.02 -9.05 -9.52
N LEU A 245 25.92 -8.42 -9.95
CA LEU A 245 24.83 -8.02 -9.05
C LEU A 245 24.23 -9.21 -8.29
N ARG A 246 24.04 -10.36 -8.95
CA ARG A 246 23.54 -11.57 -8.29
C ARG A 246 24.52 -12.08 -7.25
N GLN A 247 25.80 -12.24 -7.60
CA GLN A 247 26.79 -12.77 -6.68
C GLN A 247 27.03 -11.84 -5.47
N LEU A 248 27.01 -10.52 -5.69
CA LEU A 248 27.24 -9.56 -4.62
C LEU A 248 26.01 -9.32 -3.75
N LEU A 249 24.83 -9.14 -4.36
CA LEU A 249 23.66 -8.62 -3.64
C LEU A 249 22.61 -9.70 -3.32
N LEU A 250 22.66 -10.84 -4.02
CA LEU A 250 21.78 -11.99 -3.87
C LEU A 250 22.56 -13.33 -3.84
N PRO A 251 23.67 -13.46 -3.07
CA PRO A 251 24.54 -14.64 -3.10
C PRO A 251 23.82 -15.94 -2.75
N LEU A 252 22.79 -15.85 -1.90
CA LEU A 252 21.93 -16.97 -1.50
C LEU A 252 20.50 -16.85 -2.08
N GLY A 253 20.33 -16.01 -3.10
CA GLY A 253 19.01 -15.63 -3.61
C GLY A 253 18.29 -14.58 -2.76
N ARG A 254 16.96 -14.50 -2.95
CA ARG A 254 16.05 -13.61 -2.20
C ARG A 254 15.90 -14.10 -0.75
N LYS A 255 15.96 -13.18 0.21
CA LYS A 255 15.82 -13.46 1.65
C LYS A 255 14.62 -12.76 2.28
N ALA A 256 14.18 -11.66 1.70
CA ALA A 256 13.01 -10.94 2.15
C ALA A 256 11.78 -11.83 1.96
N ARG A 257 11.00 -11.96 3.02
CA ARG A 257 9.73 -12.68 3.00
C ARG A 257 8.62 -11.65 2.85
N HIS A 258 7.66 -11.96 1.99
CA HIS A 258 6.37 -11.29 2.06
C HIS A 258 5.74 -11.56 3.42
N PRO A 259 4.85 -10.68 3.90
CA PRO A 259 4.03 -10.97 5.07
C PRO A 259 3.35 -12.33 4.92
N SER A 260 3.30 -13.07 6.02
CA SER A 260 2.68 -14.40 6.08
C SER A 260 1.16 -14.30 6.23
N ASP A 261 0.45 -15.36 5.82
CA ASP A 261 -1.00 -15.46 5.97
C ASP A 261 -1.46 -15.22 7.41
N SER A 262 -0.66 -15.66 8.41
CA SER A 262 -0.95 -15.39 9.82
C SER A 262 -0.82 -13.92 10.20
N GLU A 263 0.16 -13.20 9.64
CA GLU A 263 0.30 -11.76 9.86
C GLU A 263 -0.85 -11.01 9.16
N GLU A 264 -1.25 -11.43 7.97
CA GLU A 264 -2.39 -10.84 7.25
C GLU A 264 -3.73 -11.09 7.96
N GLN A 265 -3.96 -12.31 8.45
CA GLN A 265 -5.13 -12.66 9.25
C GLN A 265 -5.21 -11.81 10.52
N GLN A 266 -4.09 -11.60 11.21
CA GLN A 266 -4.03 -10.73 12.39
C GLN A 266 -4.44 -9.29 12.04
N LEU A 267 -3.97 -8.76 10.91
CA LEU A 267 -4.37 -7.41 10.46
C LEU A 267 -5.84 -7.33 10.10
N ALA A 268 -6.38 -8.34 9.39
CA ALA A 268 -7.79 -8.40 9.07
C ALA A 268 -8.66 -8.40 10.33
N GLU A 269 -8.28 -9.16 11.35
CA GLU A 269 -8.98 -9.18 12.65
C GLU A 269 -8.95 -7.82 13.35
N LEU A 270 -7.81 -7.11 13.32
CA LEU A 270 -7.70 -5.75 13.87
C LEU A 270 -8.63 -4.75 13.15
N LEU A 271 -8.75 -4.86 11.82
CA LEU A 271 -9.55 -3.94 11.00
C LEU A 271 -11.06 -4.27 11.04
N LEU A 272 -11.42 -5.52 11.32
CA LEU A 272 -12.81 -5.98 11.44
C LEU A 272 -13.39 -5.78 12.85
N GLN A 273 -12.67 -5.10 13.74
CA GLN A 273 -13.17 -4.72 15.07
C GLN A 273 -13.19 -3.19 15.19
N PRO A 274 -14.25 -2.61 15.80
CA PRO A 274 -14.21 -1.23 16.25
C PRO A 274 -13.01 -1.02 17.18
N SER A 275 -12.09 -0.15 16.80
CA SER A 275 -10.85 0.09 17.54
C SER A 275 -10.29 1.48 17.26
N THR A 276 -9.56 2.02 18.23
CA THR A 276 -8.80 3.27 18.10
C THR A 276 -7.89 3.27 16.87
N LEU A 277 -7.25 2.13 16.59
CA LEU A 277 -6.40 1.94 15.41
C LEU A 277 -7.17 2.13 14.10
N ARG A 278 -8.38 1.58 14.03
CA ARG A 278 -9.25 1.73 12.85
C ARG A 278 -9.69 3.18 12.68
N ASP A 279 -10.09 3.84 13.77
CA ASP A 279 -10.49 5.25 13.76
C ASP A 279 -9.34 6.17 13.31
N GLN A 280 -8.11 5.85 13.70
CA GLN A 280 -6.91 6.55 13.23
C GLN A 280 -6.65 6.32 11.74
N LEU A 281 -6.84 5.09 11.24
CA LEU A 281 -6.65 4.77 9.83
C LEU A 281 -7.67 5.45 8.92
N THR A 282 -8.88 5.71 9.42
CA THR A 282 -9.95 6.40 8.70
C THR A 282 -10.04 7.89 9.05
N ALA A 283 -9.11 8.40 9.85
CA ALA A 283 -9.08 9.81 10.25
C ALA A 283 -9.02 10.73 9.01
N GLY A 284 -9.90 11.74 8.99
CA GLY A 284 -10.01 12.69 7.89
C GLY A 284 -10.89 12.20 6.72
N ILE A 285 -11.45 10.99 6.80
CA ILE A 285 -12.52 10.54 5.89
C ILE A 285 -13.86 10.99 6.46
N TYR A 286 -14.72 11.55 5.60
CA TYR A 286 -16.08 11.88 6.00
C TYR A 286 -16.90 10.61 6.25
N LEU A 287 -17.43 10.47 7.47
CA LEU A 287 -18.34 9.40 7.86
C LEU A 287 -19.75 10.01 8.02
N PRO A 288 -20.72 9.66 7.15
CA PRO A 288 -22.07 10.18 7.30
C PRO A 288 -22.75 9.62 8.55
N GLU A 289 -23.57 10.44 9.20
CA GLU A 289 -24.36 10.02 10.37
C GLU A 289 -25.79 9.58 10.00
N ALA A 290 -26.28 10.01 8.84
CA ALA A 290 -27.64 9.74 8.43
C ALA A 290 -27.85 8.25 8.14
N SER A 291 -28.86 7.64 8.76
CA SER A 291 -29.05 6.18 8.73
C SER A 291 -29.34 5.57 7.36
N HIS A 292 -29.73 6.39 6.37
CA HIS A 292 -29.97 5.96 5.00
C HIS A 292 -28.70 5.97 4.13
N GLU A 293 -27.60 6.54 4.63
CA GLU A 293 -26.35 6.61 3.90
C GLU A 293 -25.63 5.25 3.91
N PRO A 294 -25.17 4.76 2.74
CA PRO A 294 -24.49 3.47 2.58
C PRO A 294 -23.36 3.17 3.58
N LEU A 295 -22.55 4.18 3.88
CA LEU A 295 -21.42 4.06 4.79
C LEU A 295 -21.87 4.04 6.25
N ALA A 296 -22.89 4.81 6.61
CA ALA A 296 -23.47 4.80 7.96
C ALA A 296 -24.08 3.42 8.28
N GLN A 297 -24.78 2.83 7.30
CA GLN A 297 -25.31 1.47 7.40
C GLN A 297 -24.20 0.44 7.62
N LEU A 298 -23.08 0.56 6.90
CA LEU A 298 -21.92 -0.33 7.05
C LEU A 298 -21.27 -0.22 8.43
N GLU A 299 -21.03 1.00 8.93
CA GLU A 299 -20.47 1.23 10.27
C GLU A 299 -21.38 0.69 11.39
N ARG A 300 -22.69 0.89 11.24
CA ARG A 300 -23.68 0.33 12.17
C ARG A 300 -23.67 -1.19 12.15
N ALA A 301 -23.60 -1.80 10.96
CA ALA A 301 -23.55 -3.25 10.82
C ALA A 301 -22.28 -3.83 11.45
N LEU A 302 -21.12 -3.19 11.25
CA LEU A 302 -19.86 -3.59 11.88
C LEU A 302 -19.93 -3.54 13.40
N SER A 303 -20.43 -2.42 13.96
CA SER A 303 -20.53 -2.23 15.40
C SER A 303 -21.44 -3.29 16.05
N LEU A 304 -22.63 -3.51 15.48
CA LEU A 304 -23.57 -4.52 15.97
C LEU A 304 -23.02 -5.95 15.78
N ALA A 305 -22.28 -6.23 14.71
CA ALA A 305 -21.66 -7.54 14.50
C ALA A 305 -20.58 -7.82 15.55
N ALA A 306 -19.75 -6.84 15.88
CA ALA A 306 -18.74 -6.96 16.93
C ALA A 306 -19.37 -7.19 18.31
N GLU A 307 -20.40 -6.41 18.66
CA GLU A 307 -21.12 -6.55 19.93
C GLU A 307 -21.81 -7.91 20.07
N THR A 308 -22.38 -8.44 18.98
CA THR A 308 -23.16 -9.67 18.99
C THR A 308 -22.35 -10.93 18.67
N ALA A 309 -21.06 -10.84 18.36
CA ALA A 309 -20.20 -11.99 18.06
C ALA A 309 -20.19 -13.11 19.13
N PRO A 310 -20.26 -12.83 20.45
CA PRO A 310 -20.41 -13.88 21.47
C PRO A 310 -21.77 -14.59 21.39
N LEU A 311 -22.84 -13.84 21.09
CA LEU A 311 -24.20 -14.37 20.94
C LEU A 311 -24.29 -15.23 19.68
N GLU A 312 -23.70 -14.82 18.56
CA GLU A 312 -23.65 -15.61 17.35
C GLU A 312 -22.94 -16.96 17.57
N ARG A 313 -21.82 -16.97 18.31
CA ARG A 313 -21.13 -18.21 18.70
C ARG A 313 -22.03 -19.13 19.55
N ARG A 314 -22.81 -18.57 20.48
CA ARG A 314 -23.80 -19.32 21.27
C ARG A 314 -24.92 -19.89 20.39
N LEU A 315 -25.45 -19.11 19.44
CA LEU A 315 -26.48 -19.57 18.50
C LEU A 315 -25.97 -20.73 17.64
N ARG A 316 -24.77 -20.59 17.04
CA ARG A 316 -24.13 -21.65 16.24
C ARG A 316 -23.91 -22.91 17.08
N LYS A 317 -23.50 -22.78 18.35
CA LYS A 317 -23.37 -23.92 19.27
C LYS A 317 -24.73 -24.59 19.51
N ALA A 318 -25.77 -23.82 19.81
CA ALA A 318 -27.12 -24.35 20.02
C ALA A 318 -27.65 -25.09 18.77
N GLN A 319 -27.38 -24.56 17.58
CA GLN A 319 -27.75 -25.20 16.31
C GLN A 319 -27.01 -26.53 16.09
N ARG A 320 -25.70 -26.57 16.34
CA ARG A 320 -24.90 -27.81 16.25
C ARG A 320 -25.38 -28.91 17.20
N HIS A 321 -25.88 -28.53 18.39
CA HIS A 321 -26.43 -29.48 19.37
C HIS A 321 -27.91 -29.81 19.11
N GLY A 322 -28.49 -29.33 17.99
CA GLY A 322 -29.89 -29.60 17.64
C GLY A 322 -30.92 -28.86 18.52
N VAL A 323 -30.48 -27.95 19.39
CA VAL A 323 -31.39 -27.17 20.25
C VAL A 323 -32.23 -26.23 19.41
N VAL A 324 -31.70 -25.65 18.34
CA VAL A 324 -32.46 -24.85 17.36
C VAL A 324 -32.20 -25.40 15.95
N SER A 325 -33.18 -25.30 15.06
CA SER A 325 -33.05 -25.81 13.68
C SER A 325 -33.82 -24.95 12.70
N GLY A 326 -33.29 -24.85 11.47
CA GLY A 326 -33.83 -23.98 10.44
C GLY A 326 -32.74 -23.29 9.63
N ARG A 327 -33.17 -22.60 8.56
CA ARG A 327 -32.29 -21.82 7.67
C ARG A 327 -32.47 -20.31 7.81
N ASP A 328 -33.63 -19.84 8.27
CA ASP A 328 -33.86 -18.42 8.51
C ASP A 328 -33.23 -17.98 9.84
N GLU A 329 -32.35 -16.98 9.78
CA GLU A 329 -31.61 -16.48 10.93
C GLU A 329 -32.51 -15.85 12.00
N LEU A 330 -33.53 -15.09 11.58
CA LEU A 330 -34.48 -14.47 12.52
C LEU A 330 -35.34 -15.54 13.21
N GLY A 331 -35.78 -16.55 12.46
CA GLY A 331 -36.45 -17.73 13.01
C GLY A 331 -35.60 -18.50 14.02
N LEU A 332 -34.30 -18.69 13.74
CA LEU A 332 -33.36 -19.33 14.68
C LEU A 332 -33.21 -18.52 15.98
N ILE A 333 -33.13 -17.19 15.89
CA ILE A 333 -33.07 -16.29 17.05
C ILE A 333 -34.34 -16.43 17.89
N ASN A 334 -35.53 -16.42 17.26
CA ASN A 334 -36.80 -16.59 17.96
C ASN A 334 -36.90 -17.94 18.68
N GLN A 335 -36.44 -19.02 18.05
CA GLN A 335 -36.37 -20.34 18.70
C GLN A 335 -35.38 -20.33 19.87
N ALA A 336 -34.24 -19.67 19.74
CA ALA A 336 -33.25 -19.56 20.81
C ALA A 336 -33.81 -18.81 22.03
N VAL A 337 -34.62 -17.77 21.83
CA VAL A 337 -35.34 -17.09 22.92
C VAL A 337 -36.38 -18.02 23.53
N ALA A 338 -37.20 -18.69 22.71
CA ALA A 338 -38.25 -19.59 23.20
C ALA A 338 -37.70 -20.78 24.01
N LYS A 339 -36.50 -21.27 23.66
CA LYS A 339 -35.83 -22.40 24.33
C LYS A 339 -34.88 -21.95 25.46
N GLY A 340 -34.89 -20.68 25.84
CA GLY A 340 -34.08 -20.15 26.94
C GLY A 340 -32.57 -20.10 26.66
N VAL A 341 -32.14 -20.26 25.41
CA VAL A 341 -30.75 -20.09 25.00
C VAL A 341 -30.37 -18.60 25.05
N PHE A 342 -31.32 -17.71 24.74
CA PHE A 342 -31.21 -16.26 24.82
C PHE A 342 -32.30 -15.66 25.71
N SER A 343 -31.98 -14.55 26.36
CA SER A 343 -33.00 -13.63 26.88
C SER A 343 -33.71 -12.87 25.75
N LYS A 344 -34.85 -12.25 26.06
CA LYS A 344 -35.57 -11.39 25.09
C LYS A 344 -34.71 -10.24 24.56
N ASP A 345 -33.91 -9.62 25.44
CA ASP A 345 -33.00 -8.54 25.08
C ASP A 345 -31.86 -9.01 24.15
N GLU A 346 -31.22 -10.14 24.49
CA GLU A 346 -30.20 -10.75 23.64
C GLU A 346 -30.76 -11.11 22.25
N GLY A 347 -32.00 -11.62 22.21
CA GLY A 347 -32.70 -11.90 20.95
C GLY A 347 -32.95 -10.63 20.12
N ALA A 348 -33.40 -9.54 20.76
CA ALA A 348 -33.61 -8.26 20.08
C ALA A 348 -32.31 -7.68 19.50
N ARG A 349 -31.21 -7.72 20.25
CA ARG A 349 -29.88 -7.29 19.78
C ARG A 349 -29.38 -8.12 18.61
N MET A 350 -29.52 -9.45 18.68
CA MET A 350 -29.18 -10.34 17.56
C MET A 350 -30.01 -10.05 16.31
N ALA A 351 -31.32 -9.82 16.45
CA ALA A 351 -32.20 -9.48 15.33
C ALA A 351 -31.81 -8.13 14.70
N ALA A 352 -31.47 -7.13 15.51
CA ALA A 352 -30.97 -5.84 15.04
C ALA A 352 -29.67 -5.99 14.23
N ALA A 353 -28.72 -6.81 14.70
CA ALA A 353 -27.48 -7.09 14.00
C ALA A 353 -27.71 -7.82 12.66
N VAL A 354 -28.62 -8.80 12.61
CA VAL A 354 -29.01 -9.49 11.37
C VAL A 354 -29.60 -8.51 10.36
N ASN A 355 -30.52 -7.65 10.80
CA ASN A 355 -31.16 -6.67 9.92
C ASN A 355 -30.16 -5.64 9.39
N ALA A 356 -29.29 -5.09 10.25
CA ALA A 356 -28.25 -4.15 9.83
C ALA A 356 -27.26 -4.79 8.84
N ARG A 357 -26.88 -6.06 9.05
CA ARG A 357 -26.06 -6.80 8.09
C ARG A 357 -26.78 -6.98 6.76
N ARG A 358 -28.06 -7.36 6.77
CA ARG A 358 -28.86 -7.52 5.54
C ARG A 358 -28.93 -6.21 4.77
N GLU A 359 -29.20 -5.10 5.44
CA GLU A 359 -29.20 -3.75 4.85
C GLU A 359 -27.84 -3.42 4.22
N ALA A 360 -26.74 -3.67 4.94
CA ALA A 360 -25.39 -3.43 4.44
C ALA A 360 -24.93 -4.34 3.28
N ILE A 361 -25.62 -5.46 2.99
CA ILE A 361 -25.28 -6.32 1.84
C ILE A 361 -26.35 -6.27 0.72
N THR A 362 -27.43 -5.52 0.93
CA THR A 362 -28.51 -5.41 -0.05
C THR A 362 -28.00 -4.74 -1.32
N VAL A 363 -28.42 -5.28 -2.46
CA VAL A 363 -28.12 -4.75 -3.78
C VAL A 363 -29.26 -3.83 -4.18
N ASP A 364 -28.95 -2.69 -4.83
CA ASP A 364 -29.96 -1.82 -5.42
C ASP A 364 -30.79 -2.61 -6.44
N ASP A 365 -32.11 -2.47 -6.34
CA ASP A 365 -33.08 -2.97 -7.31
C ASP A 365 -33.83 -1.78 -7.92
N PHE A 366 -34.06 -1.85 -9.23
CA PHE A 366 -34.67 -0.76 -10.00
C PHE A 366 -35.85 -1.28 -10.79
N ALA A 367 -37.02 -0.68 -10.57
CA ALA A 367 -38.18 -0.96 -11.39
C ALA A 367 -37.91 -0.55 -12.86
N PRO A 368 -38.49 -1.25 -13.86
CA PRO A 368 -38.27 -0.94 -15.27
C PRO A 368 -38.49 0.54 -15.63
N GLN A 369 -39.45 1.20 -14.97
CA GLN A 369 -39.76 2.62 -15.18
C GLN A 369 -38.64 3.56 -14.73
N GLN A 370 -37.83 3.18 -13.73
CA GLN A 370 -36.70 3.98 -13.24
C GLN A 370 -35.48 3.92 -14.18
N LEU A 371 -35.42 2.89 -15.04
CA LEU A 371 -34.34 2.68 -16.00
C LEU A 371 -34.67 3.25 -17.40
N GLN A 372 -35.93 3.62 -17.63
CA GLN A 372 -36.32 4.39 -18.81
C GLN A 372 -35.77 5.81 -18.61
N GLY A 373 -34.61 6.08 -19.23
CA GLY A 373 -34.00 7.42 -19.19
C GLY A 373 -35.04 8.48 -19.55
N VAL A 374 -35.00 9.62 -18.87
CA VAL A 374 -35.97 10.73 -18.98
C VAL A 374 -36.21 11.08 -20.45
N SER A 375 -37.18 10.42 -21.07
CA SER A 375 -37.75 10.76 -22.35
C SER A 375 -39.08 11.40 -22.01
N ASP A 376 -39.05 12.71 -21.71
CA ASP A 376 -40.18 13.62 -21.90
C ASP A 376 -39.82 15.04 -21.45
N GLU A 377 -39.18 15.80 -22.33
CA GLU A 377 -39.33 17.27 -22.38
C GLU A 377 -39.54 17.71 -23.83
N LYS A 378 -40.64 17.27 -24.46
CA LYS A 378 -41.33 18.03 -25.53
C LYS A 378 -42.81 17.65 -25.56
N SER A 379 -43.56 18.05 -24.53
CA SER A 379 -45.03 18.02 -24.55
C SER A 379 -45.62 19.16 -23.72
N GLN A 380 -45.07 20.38 -23.85
CA GLN A 380 -45.75 21.61 -23.44
C GLN A 380 -45.38 22.76 -24.42
N GLN A 381 -45.88 22.66 -25.65
CA GLN A 381 -46.15 23.81 -26.51
C GLN A 381 -47.53 23.62 -27.14
N SER A 382 -48.55 23.82 -26.30
CA SER A 382 -49.92 24.06 -26.72
C SER A 382 -50.65 24.80 -25.60
N ALA A 383 -50.44 26.11 -25.57
CA ALA A 383 -51.41 27.10 -25.13
C ALA A 383 -51.13 28.40 -25.89
#